data_AF-A0A5Q0BED1-F1
#
_entry.id   AF-A0A5Q0BED1-F1
#
_cell.length_a   1.000
_cell.length_b   1.000
_cell.length_c   1.000
_cell.angle_alpha   90.00
_cell.angle_beta   90.00
_cell.angle_gamma   90.00
#
_symmetry.space_group_name_H-M   'P 1'
#
loop_
_entity.id
_entity.type
_entity.pdbx_description
1 polymer ?
#
loop_
_entity_poly.entity_id
_entity_poly.type
_entity_poly.pdbx_seq_one_letter_code
_entity_poly.pdbx_strand_id
1 'polypeptide(L)'
;MGQYRPIPPTPCAIPGTHDHTKPSTDGGWRLSFCRVACMITAPLAITELKLYQALAAKTGEMLEAANAQEFSSVVKLSAEQGEILDALQALSPSVLSPAAKDHKMRLLAEILAQEKLLECAVNQWHRQVSGQMRINRVRISLTDAYSP
;
A
#
# COMPACT_ATOMS: atom_id res chain seq x y z
N MET A 1 -2.48 -26.52 35.42
CA MET A 1 -2.21 -25.28 36.19
C MET A 1 -0.76 -24.87 35.91
N GLY A 2 -0.55 -23.95 34.95
CA GLY A 2 0.78 -23.40 34.67
C GLY A 2 0.79 -21.93 35.11
N GLN A 3 1.51 -21.62 36.18
CA GLN A 3 1.62 -20.25 36.69
C GLN A 3 2.65 -19.47 35.88
N TYR A 4 2.20 -18.46 35.15
CA TYR A 4 3.06 -17.48 34.49
C TYR A 4 3.52 -16.48 35.55
N ARG A 5 4.84 -16.35 35.78
CA ARG A 5 5.41 -15.28 36.62
C ARG A 5 5.99 -14.18 35.71
N PRO A 6 5.56 -12.91 35.84
CA PRO A 6 6.18 -11.81 35.13
C PRO A 6 7.52 -11.42 35.79
N ILE A 7 8.53 -11.14 34.95
CA ILE A 7 9.84 -10.63 35.35
C ILE A 7 9.71 -9.11 35.57
N PRO A 8 10.20 -8.54 36.69
CA PRO A 8 10.18 -7.11 36.93
C PRO A 8 11.24 -6.38 36.06
N PRO A 9 10.97 -5.14 35.62
CA PRO A 9 11.94 -4.36 34.85
C PRO A 9 13.11 -3.92 35.74
N THR A 10 14.32 -4.21 35.28
CA THR A 10 15.57 -3.72 35.87
C THR A 10 15.73 -2.22 35.57
N PRO A 11 15.94 -1.34 36.56
CA PRO A 11 16.28 0.04 36.31
C PRO A 11 17.79 0.16 36.03
N CYS A 12 18.16 0.54 34.81
CA CYS A 12 19.53 0.96 34.53
C CYS A 12 19.71 2.40 35.01
N ALA A 13 20.20 2.55 36.23
CA ALA A 13 20.79 3.79 36.72
C ALA A 13 22.24 3.90 36.19
N ILE A 14 22.59 5.05 35.61
CA ILE A 14 23.97 5.44 35.32
C ILE A 14 24.24 6.75 36.07
N PRO A 15 25.19 6.79 37.02
CA PRO A 15 25.68 8.02 37.62
C PRO A 15 27.03 8.46 37.01
N GLY A 16 27.27 9.77 36.98
CA GLY A 16 28.58 10.41 36.81
C GLY A 16 28.65 11.33 35.58
N THR A 17 28.33 12.61 35.71
CA THR A 17 29.26 13.74 35.96
C THR A 17 30.54 13.72 35.11
N HIS A 18 30.52 14.52 34.05
CA HIS A 18 31.69 15.30 33.65
C HIS A 18 31.23 16.67 33.18
N ASP A 19 31.47 17.65 34.05
CA ASP A 19 31.71 19.03 33.69
C ASP A 19 32.88 19.09 32.70
N HIS A 20 32.76 19.87 31.64
CA HIS A 20 33.79 20.81 31.17
C HIS A 20 33.34 21.51 29.88
N THR A 21 33.52 22.83 29.91
CA THR A 21 33.74 23.75 28.78
C THR A 21 32.51 24.24 28.00
N LYS A 22 32.18 25.52 28.26
CA LYS A 22 31.47 26.39 27.31
C LYS A 22 32.25 26.51 26.00
N PRO A 23 31.59 26.52 24.84
CA PRO A 23 31.98 27.34 23.69
C PRO A 23 31.01 28.53 23.61
N SER A 24 31.46 29.75 23.94
CA SER A 24 32.04 30.70 22.99
C SER A 24 31.24 30.81 21.70
N THR A 25 30.48 31.90 21.65
CA THR A 25 29.87 32.51 20.48
C THR A 25 30.96 32.83 19.46
N ASP A 26 31.06 32.05 18.38
CA ASP A 26 31.64 32.52 17.12
C ASP A 26 31.05 31.74 15.95
N GLY A 27 30.66 32.51 14.95
CA GLY A 27 29.75 32.14 13.88
C GLY A 27 30.36 31.36 12.72
N GLY A 28 29.45 30.76 11.93
CA GLY A 28 29.73 29.97 10.73
C GLY A 28 30.35 28.64 11.14
N TRP A 29 29.73 27.48 11.02
CA TRP A 29 29.72 26.68 9.79
C TRP A 29 28.69 25.52 9.91
N ARG A 30 27.67 25.66 10.77
CA ARG A 30 26.71 24.58 11.09
C ARG A 30 25.49 24.47 10.19
N LEU A 31 25.41 25.24 9.09
CA LEU A 31 24.26 25.18 8.16
C LEU A 31 24.57 24.50 6.82
N SER A 32 25.78 23.98 6.59
CA SER A 32 26.13 23.39 5.30
C SER A 32 25.75 21.89 5.17
N PHE A 33 25.79 21.12 6.27
CA PHE A 33 25.55 19.67 6.19
C PHE A 33 24.06 19.25 6.14
N CYS A 34 23.13 20.07 6.63
CA CYS A 34 21.69 19.76 6.53
C CYS A 34 21.14 19.93 5.10
N ARG A 35 21.77 20.74 4.23
CA ARG A 35 21.29 20.91 2.85
C ARG A 35 21.65 19.74 1.94
N VAL A 36 22.83 19.14 2.12
CA VAL A 36 23.30 18.04 1.25
C VAL A 36 22.58 16.73 1.55
N ALA A 37 22.31 16.41 2.82
CA ALA A 37 21.52 15.25 3.19
C ALA A 37 20.04 15.37 2.76
N CYS A 38 19.48 16.58 2.79
CA CYS A 38 18.12 16.86 2.34
C CYS A 38 17.98 16.76 0.80
N MET A 39 19.02 17.06 0.02
CA MET A 39 18.97 16.99 -1.44
C MET A 39 19.10 15.57 -2.01
N ILE A 40 19.71 14.62 -1.30
CA ILE A 40 19.88 13.23 -1.78
C ILE A 40 18.71 12.33 -1.35
N THR A 41 18.07 12.62 -0.21
CA THR A 41 16.95 11.82 0.31
C THR A 41 15.56 12.33 -0.11
N ALA A 42 15.39 13.63 -0.38
CA ALA A 42 14.13 14.19 -0.86
C ALA A 42 13.60 13.59 -2.18
N PRO A 43 14.41 13.34 -3.24
CA PRO A 43 13.87 12.82 -4.49
C PRO A 43 13.35 11.38 -4.35
N LEU A 44 13.94 10.57 -3.47
CA LEU A 44 13.49 9.19 -3.22
C LEU A 44 12.15 9.16 -2.47
N ALA A 45 11.98 10.02 -1.46
CA ALA A 45 10.73 10.14 -0.71
C ALA A 45 9.55 10.64 -1.59
N ILE A 46 9.83 11.56 -2.52
CA ILE A 46 8.83 12.05 -3.48
C ILE A 46 8.43 10.95 -4.47
N THR A 47 9.39 10.12 -4.89
CA THR A 47 9.14 9.02 -5.83
C THR A 47 8.30 7.93 -5.18
N GLU A 48 8.57 7.57 -3.93
CA GLU A 48 7.76 6.61 -3.16
C GLU A 48 6.30 7.07 -3.04
N LEU A 49 6.05 8.33 -2.66
CA LEU A 49 4.70 8.87 -2.55
C LEU A 49 3.95 8.90 -3.89
N LYS A 50 4.64 9.23 -4.99
CA LYS A 50 4.05 9.23 -6.33
C LYS A 50 3.60 7.83 -6.75
N LEU A 51 4.36 6.80 -6.41
CA LEU A 51 3.96 5.42 -6.70
C LEU A 51 2.72 5.00 -5.90
N TYR A 52 2.61 5.38 -4.63
CA TYR A 52 1.37 5.15 -3.87
C TYR A 52 0.17 5.91 -4.42
N GLN A 53 0.37 7.13 -4.92
CA GLN A 53 -0.70 7.88 -5.60
C GLN A 53 -1.12 7.21 -6.92
N ALA A 54 -0.15 6.74 -7.71
CA ALA A 54 -0.43 6.00 -8.93
C ALA A 54 -1.17 4.70 -8.63
N LEU A 55 -0.79 4.00 -7.55
CA LEU A 55 -1.47 2.79 -7.09
C LEU A 55 -2.91 3.08 -6.70
N ALA A 56 -3.17 4.13 -5.90
CA ALA A 56 -4.54 4.53 -5.54
C ALA A 56 -5.39 4.90 -6.76
N ALA A 57 -4.83 5.66 -7.70
CA ALA A 57 -5.53 5.99 -8.94
C ALA A 57 -5.89 4.73 -9.75
N LYS A 58 -4.94 3.79 -9.90
CA LYS A 58 -5.16 2.54 -10.63
C LYS A 58 -6.19 1.64 -9.96
N THR A 59 -6.17 1.52 -8.63
CA THR A 59 -7.21 0.78 -7.89
C THR A 59 -8.59 1.41 -8.08
N GLY A 60 -8.66 2.75 -8.15
CA GLY A 60 -9.87 3.48 -8.51
C GLY A 60 -10.37 3.16 -9.93
N GLU A 61 -9.50 3.21 -10.94
CA GLU A 61 -9.82 2.83 -12.33
C GLU A 61 -10.32 1.38 -12.43
N MET A 62 -9.70 0.45 -11.69
CA MET A 62 -10.13 -0.94 -11.63
C MET A 62 -11.53 -1.08 -11.03
N LEU A 63 -11.84 -0.33 -9.98
CA LEU A 63 -13.16 -0.33 -9.36
C LEU A 63 -14.22 0.23 -10.32
N GLU A 64 -13.91 1.31 -11.03
CA GLU A 64 -14.80 1.87 -12.06
C GLU A 64 -15.06 0.87 -13.18
N ALA A 65 -14.02 0.23 -13.71
CA ALA A 65 -14.13 -0.81 -14.73
C ALA A 65 -14.94 -2.03 -14.23
N ALA A 66 -14.75 -2.43 -12.98
CA ALA A 66 -15.51 -3.53 -12.36
C ALA A 66 -17.01 -3.18 -12.22
N ASN A 67 -17.32 -1.95 -11.82
CA ASN A 67 -18.70 -1.46 -11.74
C ASN A 67 -19.36 -1.35 -13.13
N ALA A 68 -18.59 -0.98 -14.15
CA ALA A 68 -19.01 -0.97 -15.55
C ALA A 68 -19.10 -2.38 -16.17
N GLN A 69 -18.75 -3.43 -15.42
CA GLN A 69 -18.71 -4.83 -15.89
C GLN A 69 -17.71 -5.07 -17.03
N GLU A 70 -16.69 -4.23 -17.15
CA GLU A 70 -15.61 -4.34 -18.14
C GLU A 70 -14.44 -5.18 -17.61
N PHE A 71 -14.67 -6.48 -17.39
CA PHE A 71 -13.67 -7.34 -16.73
C PHE A 71 -12.37 -7.52 -17.51
N SER A 72 -12.42 -7.42 -18.85
CA SER A 72 -11.21 -7.41 -19.66
C SER A 72 -10.32 -6.20 -19.34
N SER A 73 -10.93 -5.05 -19.07
CA SER A 73 -10.24 -3.84 -18.60
C SER A 73 -9.66 -4.05 -17.20
N VAL A 74 -10.42 -4.64 -16.27
CA VAL A 74 -9.94 -4.97 -14.91
C VAL A 74 -8.69 -5.86 -14.94
N VAL A 75 -8.66 -6.89 -15.80
CA VAL A 75 -7.50 -7.79 -15.94
C VAL A 75 -6.27 -7.04 -16.48
N LYS A 76 -6.44 -6.16 -17.49
CA LYS A 76 -5.34 -5.35 -18.01
C LYS A 76 -4.78 -4.41 -16.95
N LEU A 77 -5.66 -3.70 -16.26
CA LEU A 77 -5.28 -2.78 -15.18
C LEU A 77 -4.60 -3.50 -14.02
N SER A 78 -4.96 -4.76 -13.73
CA SER A 78 -4.27 -5.55 -12.70
C SER A 78 -2.81 -5.87 -13.05
N ALA A 79 -2.49 -6.04 -14.33
CA ALA A 79 -1.11 -6.22 -14.77
C ALA A 79 -0.31 -4.91 -14.58
N GLU A 80 -0.88 -3.77 -14.97
CA GLU A 80 -0.28 -2.45 -14.75
C GLU A 80 -0.10 -2.13 -13.25
N GLN A 81 -1.07 -2.53 -12.42
CA GLN A 81 -0.96 -2.41 -10.96
C GLN A 81 0.21 -3.23 -10.41
N GLY A 82 0.44 -4.44 -10.95
CA GLY A 82 1.58 -5.28 -10.61
C GLY A 82 2.93 -4.60 -10.87
N GLU A 83 3.07 -3.91 -12.00
CA GLU A 83 4.31 -3.16 -12.33
C GLU A 83 4.58 -2.03 -11.31
N ILE A 84 3.54 -1.37 -10.81
CA ILE A 84 3.67 -0.33 -9.77
C ILE A 84 4.09 -0.94 -8.43
N LEU A 85 3.53 -2.10 -8.07
CA LEU A 85 3.91 -2.82 -6.85
C LEU A 85 5.35 -3.32 -6.90
N ASP A 86 5.80 -3.84 -8.05
CA ASP A 86 7.19 -4.24 -8.25
C ASP A 86 8.14 -3.05 -8.12
N ALA A 87 7.76 -1.89 -8.69
CA ALA A 87 8.52 -0.65 -8.53
C ALA A 87 8.58 -0.19 -7.07
N LEU A 88 7.48 -0.31 -6.31
CA LEU A 88 7.45 -0.01 -4.88
C LEU A 88 8.34 -0.97 -4.07
N GLN A 89 8.36 -2.26 -4.41
CA GLN A 89 9.20 -3.26 -3.74
C GLN A 89 10.69 -3.06 -4.03
N ALA A 90 11.03 -2.57 -5.23
CA ALA A 90 12.40 -2.24 -5.61
C ALA A 90 12.96 -1.00 -4.88
N LEU A 91 12.11 -0.16 -4.30
CA LEU A 91 12.56 1.00 -3.54
C LEU A 91 13.14 0.59 -2.19
N SER A 92 14.29 1.16 -1.85
CA SER A 92 14.86 1.05 -0.52
C SER A 92 14.03 1.85 0.49
N PRO A 93 13.93 1.40 1.77
CA PRO A 93 13.16 2.09 2.79
C PRO A 93 13.66 3.53 2.96
N SER A 94 12.82 4.50 2.58
CA SER A 94 13.16 5.91 2.63
C SER A 94 12.75 6.53 3.97
N VAL A 95 13.53 7.50 4.45
CA VAL A 95 13.19 8.26 5.66
C VAL A 95 12.17 9.33 5.28
N LEU A 96 10.89 9.01 5.44
CA LEU A 96 9.79 9.95 5.20
C LEU A 96 9.62 10.95 6.35
N SER A 97 9.30 12.21 6.01
CA SER A 97 8.88 13.21 6.99
C SER A 97 7.54 12.82 7.64
N PRO A 98 7.21 13.31 8.85
CA PRO A 98 5.94 12.99 9.51
C PRO A 98 4.72 13.28 8.62
N ALA A 99 4.67 14.45 7.97
CA ALA A 99 3.60 14.80 7.05
C ALA A 99 3.50 13.88 5.82
N ALA A 100 4.64 13.41 5.30
CA ALA A 100 4.68 12.44 4.21
C ALA A 100 4.18 11.06 4.64
N LYS A 101 4.49 10.64 5.88
CA LYS A 101 3.96 9.40 6.46
C LYS A 101 2.43 9.46 6.61
N ASP A 102 1.90 10.57 7.13
CA ASP A 102 0.46 10.74 7.27
C ASP A 102 -0.27 10.72 5.92
N HIS A 103 0.35 11.31 4.89
CA HIS A 103 -0.18 11.24 3.52
C HIS A 103 -0.14 9.82 2.95
N LYS A 104 0.97 9.10 3.12
CA LYS A 104 1.10 7.68 2.74
C LYS A 104 0.05 6.82 3.44
N MET A 105 -0.17 7.00 4.73
CA MET A 105 -1.17 6.25 5.50
C MET A 105 -2.59 6.51 5.00
N ARG A 106 -2.92 7.74 4.61
CA ARG A 106 -4.22 8.07 3.99
C ARG A 106 -4.40 7.37 2.65
N LEU A 107 -3.39 7.40 1.79
CA LEU A 107 -3.42 6.70 0.49
C LEU A 107 -3.59 5.18 0.67
N LEU A 108 -2.88 4.58 1.63
CA LEU A 108 -3.03 3.15 1.93
C LEU A 108 -4.44 2.81 2.42
N ALA A 109 -5.02 3.64 3.29
CA ALA A 109 -6.39 3.45 3.76
C ALA A 109 -7.40 3.53 2.59
N GLU A 110 -7.18 4.46 1.66
CA GLU A 110 -7.98 4.60 0.44
C GLU A 110 -7.87 3.35 -0.46
N ILE A 111 -6.64 2.90 -0.75
CA ILE A 111 -6.39 1.69 -1.55
C ILE A 111 -7.10 0.49 -0.94
N LEU A 112 -6.92 0.25 0.36
CA LEU A 112 -7.55 -0.89 1.05
C LEU A 112 -9.08 -0.82 1.03
N ALA A 113 -9.65 0.38 1.15
CA ALA A 113 -11.09 0.57 1.04
C ALA A 113 -11.58 0.25 -0.38
N GLN A 114 -10.88 0.72 -1.41
CA GLN A 114 -11.21 0.46 -2.82
C GLN A 114 -11.03 -1.01 -3.19
N GLU A 115 -9.97 -1.68 -2.72
CA GLU A 115 -9.74 -3.11 -2.94
C GLU A 115 -10.88 -3.97 -2.38
N LYS A 116 -11.39 -3.64 -1.19
CA LYS A 116 -12.54 -4.33 -0.61
C LYS A 116 -13.81 -4.18 -1.45
N LEU A 117 -14.03 -2.99 -2.02
CA LEU A 117 -15.15 -2.76 -2.94
C LEU A 117 -14.97 -3.53 -4.24
N LEU A 118 -13.76 -3.55 -4.79
CA LEU A 118 -13.40 -4.30 -5.98
C LEU A 118 -13.62 -5.81 -5.79
N GLU A 119 -13.18 -6.36 -4.65
CA GLU A 119 -13.41 -7.77 -4.30
C GLU A 119 -14.92 -8.11 -4.29
N CYS A 120 -15.72 -7.24 -3.69
CA CYS A 120 -17.18 -7.39 -3.67
C CYS A 120 -17.78 -7.39 -5.09
N ALA A 121 -17.35 -6.46 -5.96
CA ALA A 121 -17.79 -6.38 -7.35
C ALA A 121 -17.40 -7.62 -8.17
N VAL A 122 -16.15 -8.08 -8.05
CA VAL A 122 -15.65 -9.29 -8.72
C VAL A 122 -16.40 -10.54 -8.25
N ASN A 123 -16.65 -10.68 -6.94
CA ASN A 123 -17.40 -11.80 -6.39
C ASN A 123 -18.88 -11.79 -6.83
N GLN A 124 -19.49 -10.63 -6.95
CA GLN A 124 -20.84 -10.50 -7.51
C GLN A 124 -20.88 -10.98 -8.96
N TRP A 125 -19.93 -10.54 -9.78
CA TRP A 125 -19.83 -10.97 -11.17
C TRP A 125 -19.56 -12.47 -11.31
N HIS A 126 -18.64 -13.03 -10.53
CA HIS A 126 -18.36 -14.45 -10.56
C HIS A 126 -19.61 -15.30 -10.30
N ARG A 127 -20.47 -14.86 -9.36
CA ARG A 127 -21.78 -15.48 -9.10
C ARG A 127 -22.72 -15.37 -10.29
N GLN A 128 -22.77 -14.22 -10.96
CA GLN A 128 -23.59 -14.01 -12.16
C GLN A 128 -23.16 -14.94 -13.31
N VAL A 129 -21.87 -14.97 -13.63
CA VAL A 129 -21.32 -15.84 -14.69
C VAL A 129 -21.57 -17.31 -14.38
N SER A 130 -21.32 -17.73 -13.13
CA SER A 130 -21.57 -19.11 -12.71
C SER A 130 -23.05 -19.49 -12.84
N GLY A 131 -23.96 -18.57 -12.50
CA GLY A 131 -25.39 -18.74 -12.70
C GLY A 131 -25.76 -18.89 -14.18
N GLN A 132 -25.24 -18.02 -15.04
CA GLN A 132 -25.47 -18.09 -16.48
C GLN A 132 -24.92 -19.38 -17.11
N MET A 133 -23.72 -19.81 -16.71
CA MET A 133 -23.14 -21.08 -17.17
C MET A 133 -24.01 -22.27 -16.78
N ARG A 134 -24.56 -22.29 -15.56
CA ARG A 134 -25.49 -23.34 -15.13
C ARG A 134 -26.76 -23.37 -15.99
N ILE A 135 -27.37 -22.20 -16.23
CA ILE A 135 -28.56 -22.08 -17.10
C ILE A 135 -28.25 -22.57 -18.51
N ASN A 136 -27.11 -22.15 -19.08
CA ASN A 136 -26.69 -22.56 -20.42
C ASN A 136 -26.47 -24.07 -20.52
N ARG A 137 -25.86 -24.71 -19.50
CA ARG A 137 -25.69 -26.17 -19.47
C ARG A 137 -27.02 -26.90 -19.48
N VAL A 138 -27.98 -26.45 -18.67
CA VAL A 138 -29.34 -27.02 -18.65
C VAL A 138 -30.01 -26.84 -20.02
N ARG A 139 -29.89 -25.66 -20.62
CA ARG A 139 -30.45 -25.38 -21.94
C ARG A 139 -29.87 -26.32 -23.00
N ILE A 140 -28.54 -26.47 -23.07
CA ILE A 140 -27.88 -27.38 -24.01
C ILE A 140 -28.36 -28.82 -23.79
N SER A 141 -28.37 -29.29 -22.54
CA SER A 141 -28.86 -30.63 -22.22
C SER A 141 -30.31 -30.87 -22.65
N LEU A 142 -31.18 -29.87 -22.54
CA LEU A 142 -32.55 -29.97 -23.03
C LEU A 142 -32.59 -29.97 -24.56
N THR A 143 -31.84 -29.08 -25.21
CA THR A 143 -31.75 -29.07 -26.67
C THR A 143 -31.27 -30.41 -27.22
N ASP A 144 -30.27 -31.02 -26.61
CA ASP A 144 -29.75 -32.33 -27.01
C ASP A 144 -30.77 -33.46 -26.78
N ALA A 145 -31.51 -33.42 -25.67
CA ALA A 145 -32.52 -34.44 -25.34
C ALA A 145 -33.77 -34.39 -26.24
N TYR A 146 -34.07 -33.23 -26.81
CA TYR A 146 -35.26 -33.00 -27.65
C TYR A 146 -34.91 -32.70 -29.11
N SER A 147 -33.65 -32.90 -29.54
CA SER A 147 -33.27 -32.79 -30.95
C SER A 147 -33.68 -34.09 -31.67
N PRO A 148 -34.52 -34.01 -32.73
CA PRO A 148 -35.02 -35.17 -33.46
C PRO A 148 -33.98 -35.86 -34.35
#